data_AF-A0A9P7J6Q2-F1
#
_entry.id   AF-A0A9P7J6Q2-F1
#
_cell.length_a   1.000
_cell.length_b   1.000
_cell.length_c   1.000
_cell.angle_alpha   90.00
_cell.angle_beta   90.00
_cell.angle_gamma   90.00
#
_symmetry.space_group_name_H-M   'P 1'
#
loop_
_entity.id
_entity.type
_entity.pdbx_description
1 polymer ?
#
loop_
_entity_poly.entity_id
_entity_poly.type
_entity_poly.pdbx_seq_one_letter_code
_entity_poly.pdbx_strand_id
1 'polypeptide(L)'
;MFACQQLAQVLANAYSNPIQLDIDMIQYNVALHKCSNGRVTTHEDALLKKFPHGSEHLLEKPLVILDLAGHIILWYLPGAISPWIQAEMEEATIGMGSLLKESMTSGPDTQWRTFLRNFHASDRHKLTPGYINLAPCWFLQGQEPHSFLPTNGFTPKVSATLKGKGGPKVIISMQHTALLALAALWVMHPKLYWASVTMQIKLAQWAVECGLDNALFTETQVLPLKGLIS
;
A
#
# COMPACT_ATOMS: atom_id res chain seq x y z
N MET A 1 -9.15 -19.09 -10.28
CA MET A 1 -9.87 -19.68 -9.12
C MET A 1 -8.95 -19.93 -7.92
N PHE A 2 -7.75 -20.48 -8.12
CA PHE A 2 -6.81 -20.80 -7.02
C PHE A 2 -6.30 -19.61 -6.19
N ALA A 3 -6.05 -18.43 -6.78
CA ALA A 3 -5.46 -17.30 -6.05
C ALA A 3 -6.39 -16.69 -4.99
N CYS A 4 -7.68 -16.51 -5.30
CA CYS A 4 -8.66 -16.02 -4.32
C CYS A 4 -8.86 -17.02 -3.17
N GLN A 5 -8.87 -18.32 -3.48
CA GLN A 5 -8.95 -19.38 -2.47
C GLN A 5 -7.72 -19.36 -1.55
N GLN A 6 -6.52 -19.22 -2.11
CA GLN A 6 -5.29 -19.10 -1.33
C GLN A 6 -5.33 -17.87 -0.41
N LEU A 7 -5.70 -16.71 -0.95
CA LEU A 7 -5.85 -15.48 -0.16
C LEU A 7 -6.87 -15.67 0.97
N ALA A 8 -8.05 -16.21 0.67
CA ALA A 8 -9.09 -16.46 1.65
C ALA A 8 -8.63 -17.42 2.76
N GLN A 9 -7.92 -18.49 2.40
CA GLN A 9 -7.36 -19.43 3.37
C GLN A 9 -6.33 -18.76 4.27
N VAL A 10 -5.44 -17.95 3.72
CA VAL A 10 -4.41 -17.24 4.48
C VAL A 10 -5.04 -16.20 5.42
N LEU A 11 -6.07 -15.48 4.96
CA LEU A 11 -6.85 -14.55 5.80
C LEU A 11 -7.57 -15.27 6.94
N ALA A 12 -8.23 -16.39 6.65
CA ALA A 12 -8.92 -17.20 7.66
C ALA A 12 -7.92 -17.72 8.71
N ASN A 13 -6.79 -18.27 8.27
CA ASN A 13 -5.74 -18.75 9.16
C ASN A 13 -5.18 -17.61 10.03
N ALA A 14 -4.97 -16.43 9.46
CA ALA A 14 -4.49 -15.27 10.20
C ALA A 14 -5.48 -14.88 11.30
N TYR A 15 -6.76 -14.82 10.98
CA TYR A 15 -7.80 -14.49 11.94
C TYR A 15 -7.93 -15.52 13.07
N SER A 16 -7.66 -16.79 12.79
CA SER A 16 -7.64 -17.85 13.80
C SER A 16 -6.40 -17.85 14.70
N ASN A 17 -5.37 -17.08 14.37
CA ASN A 17 -4.11 -17.00 15.15
C ASN A 17 -3.86 -15.57 15.65
N PRO A 18 -4.70 -15.00 16.54
CA PRO A 18 -4.45 -13.67 17.06
C PRO A 18 -3.31 -13.67 18.09
N ILE A 19 -2.47 -12.65 18.04
CA ILE A 19 -1.52 -12.29 19.10
C ILE A 19 -1.99 -10.97 19.69
N GLN A 20 -2.30 -10.95 20.99
CA GLN A 20 -2.69 -9.74 21.69
C GLN A 20 -1.46 -9.13 22.37
N LEU A 21 -1.25 -7.84 22.14
CA LEU A 21 -0.20 -7.07 22.78
C LEU A 21 -0.72 -6.36 24.03
N ASP A 22 0.18 -6.14 24.99
CA ASP A 22 -0.11 -5.40 26.22
C ASP A 22 -0.03 -3.87 26.04
N ILE A 23 -0.40 -3.38 24.85
CA ILE A 23 -0.40 -1.95 24.52
C ILE A 23 -1.75 -1.52 23.98
N ASP A 24 -2.30 -0.44 24.52
CA ASP A 24 -3.47 0.24 23.94
C ASP A 24 -2.97 1.26 22.91
N MET A 25 -3.19 0.95 21.62
CA MET A 25 -2.67 1.78 20.53
C MET A 25 -3.38 3.13 20.42
N ILE A 26 -4.65 3.22 20.85
CA ILE A 26 -5.39 4.48 20.85
C ILE A 26 -4.82 5.40 21.93
N GLN A 27 -4.62 4.88 23.14
CA GLN A 27 -4.01 5.65 24.23
C GLN A 27 -2.56 6.03 23.92
N TYR A 28 -1.81 5.13 23.28
CA TYR A 28 -0.46 5.42 22.80
C TYR A 28 -0.48 6.58 21.80
N ASN A 29 -1.36 6.55 20.80
CA ASN A 29 -1.51 7.62 19.83
C ASN A 29 -1.97 8.95 20.44
N VAL A 30 -2.81 8.93 21.48
CA VAL A 30 -3.19 10.14 22.24
C VAL A 30 -2.03 10.70 23.05
N ALA A 31 -1.14 9.83 23.56
CA ALA A 31 0.04 10.24 24.30
C ALA A 31 1.16 10.80 23.38
N LEU A 32 1.18 10.39 22.11
CA LEU A 32 2.05 10.98 21.09
C LEU A 32 1.61 12.41 20.77
N HIS A 33 2.54 13.36 20.88
CA HIS A 33 2.28 14.73 20.44
C HIS A 33 2.28 14.78 18.89
N LYS A 34 1.45 15.64 18.29
CA LYS A 34 1.32 15.79 16.82
C LYS A 34 2.65 16.04 16.07
N CYS A 35 3.70 16.45 16.77
CA CYS A 35 5.02 16.74 16.23
C CYS A 35 6.15 16.07 17.05
N SER A 36 5.86 14.99 17.78
CA SER A 36 6.90 14.21 18.44
C SER A 36 7.86 13.68 17.37
N ASN A 37 9.11 14.16 17.42
CA ASN A 37 10.13 13.81 16.44
C ASN A 37 11.06 12.69 16.93
N GLY A 38 10.75 12.07 18.08
CA GLY A 38 11.54 10.99 18.66
C GLY A 38 12.85 11.42 19.33
N ARG A 39 13.10 12.74 19.49
CA ARG A 39 14.41 13.26 19.93
C ARG A 39 14.44 13.77 21.37
N VAL A 40 13.29 13.90 22.02
CA VAL A 40 13.20 14.41 23.39
C VAL A 40 13.22 13.23 24.35
N THR A 41 14.42 12.88 24.85
CA THR A 41 14.65 11.71 25.70
C THR A 41 13.70 11.61 26.89
N THR A 42 13.43 12.71 27.58
CA THR A 42 12.51 12.72 28.73
C THR A 42 11.07 12.36 28.36
N HIS A 43 10.63 12.72 27.15
CA HIS A 43 9.31 12.35 26.64
C HIS A 43 9.28 10.89 26.21
N GLU A 44 10.33 10.41 25.53
CA GLU A 44 10.46 9.01 25.14
C GLU A 44 10.54 8.08 26.37
N ASP A 45 11.30 8.46 27.40
CA ASP A 45 11.38 7.70 28.66
C ASP A 45 10.03 7.65 29.39
N ALA A 46 9.27 8.75 29.37
CA ALA A 46 7.92 8.80 29.92
C ALA A 46 6.93 7.93 29.13
N LEU A 47 7.07 7.88 27.80
CA LEU A 47 6.28 7.00 26.93
C LEU A 47 6.63 5.54 27.17
N LEU A 48 7.91 5.17 27.23
CA LEU A 48 8.38 3.81 27.52
C LEU A 48 7.93 3.32 28.90
N LYS A 49 7.91 4.21 29.90
CA LYS A 49 7.39 3.87 31.23
C LYS A 49 5.89 3.60 31.22
N LYS A 50 5.13 4.33 30.39
CA LYS A 50 3.67 4.20 30.28
C LYS A 50 3.25 3.05 29.37
N PHE A 51 4.04 2.78 28.34
CA PHE A 51 3.82 1.77 27.31
C PHE A 51 5.11 0.95 27.16
N PRO A 52 5.32 -0.07 28.02
CA PRO A 52 6.55 -0.86 27.98
C PRO A 52 6.67 -1.60 26.65
N HIS A 53 7.91 -2.00 26.32
CA HIS A 53 8.16 -2.85 25.16
C HIS A 53 7.30 -4.11 25.25
N GLY A 54 6.53 -4.38 24.20
CA GLY A 54 5.84 -5.63 24.05
C GLY A 54 6.82 -6.80 23.89
N SER A 55 6.30 -8.01 24.10
CA SER A 55 7.06 -9.24 23.86
C SER A 55 7.53 -9.34 22.41
N GLU A 56 8.76 -9.80 22.20
CA GLU A 56 9.23 -10.14 20.86
C GLU A 56 8.49 -11.39 20.35
N HIS A 57 7.86 -11.27 19.19
CA HIS A 57 7.11 -12.37 18.57
C HIS A 57 7.73 -12.72 17.23
N LEU A 58 8.10 -13.98 17.06
CA LEU A 58 8.55 -14.51 15.78
C LEU A 58 7.34 -14.76 14.86
N LEU A 59 7.33 -14.09 13.71
CA LEU A 59 6.23 -14.16 12.74
C LEU A 59 6.51 -15.25 11.69
N GLU A 60 6.06 -16.47 11.92
CA GLU A 60 6.26 -17.59 10.98
C GLU A 60 5.01 -17.97 10.18
N LYS A 61 3.83 -17.78 10.78
CA LYS A 61 2.53 -18.22 10.24
C LYS A 61 1.61 -17.03 10.06
N PRO A 62 0.59 -17.13 9.19
CA PRO A 62 -0.41 -16.09 9.08
C PRO A 62 -1.06 -15.82 10.44
N LEU A 63 -1.09 -14.54 10.82
CA LEU A 63 -1.59 -14.09 12.12
C LEU A 63 -2.08 -12.64 12.07
N VAL A 64 -2.86 -12.28 13.09
CA VAL A 64 -3.31 -10.91 13.33
C VAL A 64 -2.74 -10.44 14.66
N ILE A 65 -2.16 -9.24 14.69
CA ILE A 65 -1.73 -8.61 15.94
C ILE A 65 -2.82 -7.65 16.38
N LEU A 66 -3.27 -7.83 17.62
CA LEU A 66 -4.28 -7.04 18.30
C LEU A 66 -3.64 -6.15 19.37
N ASP A 67 -4.22 -4.98 19.58
CA ASP A 67 -3.93 -4.15 20.76
C ASP A 67 -4.64 -4.69 22.00
N LEU A 68 -4.40 -4.06 23.15
CA LEU A 68 -5.00 -4.45 24.43
C LEU A 68 -6.54 -4.41 24.40
N ALA A 69 -7.13 -3.51 23.60
CA ALA A 69 -8.57 -3.36 23.43
C ALA A 69 -9.15 -4.26 22.33
N GLY A 70 -8.33 -5.10 21.69
CA GLY A 70 -8.74 -6.00 20.61
C GLY A 70 -8.80 -5.35 19.22
N HIS A 71 -8.28 -4.14 19.04
CA HIS A 71 -8.16 -3.53 17.73
C HIS A 71 -7.04 -4.17 16.92
N ILE A 72 -7.29 -4.42 15.64
CA ILE A 72 -6.28 -4.97 14.76
C ILE A 72 -5.23 -3.91 14.43
N ILE A 73 -3.98 -4.17 14.78
CA ILE A 73 -2.81 -3.34 14.48
C ILE A 73 -2.16 -3.78 13.17
N LEU A 74 -1.95 -5.08 13.02
CA LEU A 74 -1.22 -5.66 11.89
C LEU A 74 -1.84 -6.96 11.43
N TRP A 75 -1.96 -7.10 10.11
CA TRP A 75 -2.17 -8.39 9.45
C TRP A 75 -0.84 -8.89 8.91
N TYR A 76 -0.38 -10.05 9.37
CA TYR A 76 0.78 -10.73 8.81
C TYR A 76 0.32 -11.91 7.97
N LEU A 77 0.48 -11.80 6.65
CA LEU A 77 -0.12 -12.70 5.67
C LEU A 77 0.92 -13.33 4.73
N PRO A 78 1.85 -14.16 5.25
CA PRO A 78 2.86 -14.82 4.44
C PRO A 78 2.19 -15.75 3.43
N GLY A 79 2.63 -15.68 2.18
CA GLY A 79 2.09 -16.52 1.11
C GLY A 79 0.65 -16.20 0.71
N ALA A 80 0.09 -15.04 1.08
CA ALA A 80 -1.24 -14.63 0.57
C ALA A 80 -1.27 -14.41 -0.94
N ILE A 81 -0.13 -14.01 -1.52
CA ILE A 81 0.03 -13.83 -2.97
C ILE A 81 0.68 -15.08 -3.54
N SER A 82 0.07 -15.67 -4.57
CA SER A 82 0.58 -16.88 -5.21
C SER A 82 1.90 -16.61 -5.95
N PRO A 83 2.79 -17.62 -6.08
CA PRO A 83 4.07 -17.45 -6.78
C PRO A 83 3.95 -16.93 -8.22
N TRP A 84 2.91 -17.34 -8.95
CA TRP A 84 2.70 -16.88 -10.31
C TRP A 84 2.32 -15.39 -10.39
N ILE A 85 1.53 -14.89 -9.44
CA ILE A 85 1.21 -13.44 -9.35
C ILE A 85 2.45 -12.67 -8.93
N GLN A 86 3.26 -13.21 -8.01
CA GLN A 86 4.54 -12.60 -7.66
C GLN A 86 5.46 -12.50 -8.89
N ALA A 87 5.48 -13.51 -9.77
CA ALA A 87 6.23 -13.47 -11.02
C ALA A 87 5.68 -12.42 -12.00
N GLU A 88 4.36 -12.29 -12.15
CA GLU A 88 3.74 -11.21 -12.94
C GLU A 88 4.12 -9.83 -12.39
N MET A 89 4.10 -9.65 -11.06
CA MET A 89 4.52 -8.41 -10.41
C MET A 89 6.00 -8.11 -10.67
N GLU A 90 6.87 -9.12 -10.55
CA GLU A 90 8.31 -8.97 -10.81
C GLU A 90 8.54 -8.57 -12.27
N GLU A 91 7.90 -9.23 -13.24
CA GLU A 91 8.00 -8.91 -14.66
C GLU A 91 7.49 -7.51 -14.99
N ALA A 92 6.32 -7.13 -14.44
CA ALA A 92 5.77 -5.79 -14.57
C ALA A 92 6.76 -4.73 -14.07
N THR A 93 7.44 -5.03 -12.96
CA THR A 93 8.38 -4.13 -12.31
C THR A 93 9.70 -4.01 -13.06
N ILE A 94 10.21 -5.11 -13.63
CA ILE A 94 11.38 -5.10 -14.51
C ILE A 94 11.11 -4.20 -15.73
N GLY A 95 9.90 -4.30 -16.32
CA GLY A 95 9.47 -3.46 -17.43
C GLY A 95 9.46 -1.95 -17.12
N MET A 96 9.46 -1.56 -15.84
CA MET A 96 9.50 -0.16 -15.39
C MET A 96 10.89 0.39 -15.10
N GLY A 97 11.95 -0.43 -15.16
CA GLY A 97 13.28 -0.03 -14.70
C GLY A 97 13.78 1.28 -15.29
N SER A 98 13.50 1.54 -16.57
CA SER A 98 13.86 2.80 -17.24
C SER A 98 13.09 4.01 -16.70
N LEU A 99 11.76 3.90 -16.56
CA LEU A 99 10.90 4.99 -16.05
C LEU A 99 11.23 5.35 -14.59
N LEU A 100 11.51 4.34 -13.76
CA LEU A 100 11.86 4.53 -12.36
C LEU A 100 13.22 5.23 -12.22
N LYS A 101 14.19 4.89 -13.09
CA LYS A 101 15.52 5.53 -13.12
C LYS A 101 15.44 7.03 -13.43
N GLU A 102 14.62 7.40 -14.41
CA GLU A 102 14.44 8.81 -14.82
C GLU A 102 13.79 9.66 -13.71
N SER A 103 12.92 9.06 -12.88
CA SER A 103 12.25 9.77 -11.78
C SER A 103 13.18 10.17 -10.62
N MET A 104 14.36 9.57 -10.51
CA MET A 104 15.33 9.90 -9.44
C MET A 104 16.33 10.99 -9.84
N THR A 105 16.62 11.14 -11.14
CA THR A 105 17.61 12.11 -11.65
C THR A 105 17.10 13.55 -11.69
N SER A 106 15.85 13.80 -11.29
CA SER A 106 15.16 15.08 -11.43
C SER A 106 15.03 15.90 -10.12
N GLY A 107 15.64 15.45 -9.01
CA GLY A 107 15.61 16.14 -7.72
C GLY A 107 17.01 16.56 -7.20
N PRO A 108 17.08 17.52 -6.26
CA PRO A 108 18.33 17.82 -5.55
C PRO A 108 18.84 16.56 -4.86
N ASP A 109 20.16 16.40 -4.89
CA ASP A 109 20.94 15.18 -4.68
C ASP A 109 20.80 14.61 -3.25
N THR A 110 19.62 14.07 -2.93
CA THR A 110 19.41 13.34 -1.67
C THR A 110 19.86 11.89 -1.91
N GLN A 111 21.15 11.65 -1.67
CA GLN A 111 21.84 10.39 -1.96
C GLN A 111 21.22 9.15 -1.30
N TRP A 112 20.27 9.29 -0.36
CA TRP A 112 19.71 8.15 0.36
C TRP A 112 19.02 7.10 -0.51
N ARG A 113 18.36 7.49 -1.62
CA ARG A 113 17.67 6.56 -2.55
C ARG A 113 18.60 5.84 -3.51
N THR A 114 19.78 6.40 -3.76
CA THR A 114 20.68 5.98 -4.84
C THR A 114 22.02 5.47 -4.32
N PHE A 115 22.36 5.73 -3.05
CA PHE A 115 23.63 5.34 -2.48
C PHE A 115 23.67 3.83 -2.25
N LEU A 116 24.50 3.16 -3.03
CA LEU A 116 24.61 1.70 -3.06
C LEU A 116 24.90 1.09 -1.68
N ARG A 117 25.62 1.80 -0.79
CA ARG A 117 25.91 1.31 0.58
C ARG A 117 24.67 1.18 1.47
N ASN A 118 23.56 1.81 1.09
CA ASN A 118 22.29 1.66 1.83
C ASN A 118 21.56 0.35 1.49
N PHE A 119 22.04 -0.39 0.49
CA PHE A 119 21.38 -1.58 -0.01
C PHE A 119 22.31 -2.80 0.05
N HIS A 120 21.74 -3.96 0.32
CA HIS A 120 22.46 -5.22 0.17
C HIS A 120 22.77 -5.46 -1.32
N ALA A 121 23.95 -6.03 -1.58
CA ALA A 121 24.25 -6.55 -2.90
C ALA A 121 23.20 -7.64 -3.22
N SER A 122 22.43 -7.44 -4.28
CA SER A 122 21.44 -8.42 -4.72
C SER A 122 22.00 -9.19 -5.91
N ASP A 123 21.96 -10.51 -5.80
CA ASP A 123 22.33 -11.48 -6.83
C ASP A 123 21.34 -11.43 -8.02
N ARG A 124 20.16 -10.82 -7.81
CA ARG A 124 19.09 -10.65 -8.80
C ARG A 124 19.16 -9.25 -9.40
N HIS A 125 20.16 -9.00 -10.25
CA HIS A 125 20.44 -7.72 -10.92
C HIS A 125 19.32 -7.15 -11.84
N LYS A 126 18.12 -7.73 -11.86
CA LYS A 126 17.02 -7.28 -12.75
C LYS A 126 16.26 -6.07 -12.21
N LEU A 127 16.25 -5.90 -10.89
CA LEU A 127 15.64 -4.76 -10.21
C LEU A 127 16.73 -3.93 -9.55
N THR A 128 16.74 -2.63 -9.80
CA THR A 128 17.74 -1.76 -9.18
C THR A 128 17.29 -1.38 -7.76
N PRO A 129 18.16 -1.50 -6.73
CA PRO A 129 17.78 -1.21 -5.35
C PRO A 129 17.37 0.25 -5.13
N GLY A 130 16.25 0.49 -4.44
CA GLY A 130 15.73 1.83 -4.15
C GLY A 130 14.75 2.40 -5.18
N TYR A 131 14.40 1.64 -6.24
CA TYR A 131 13.73 2.18 -7.42
C TYR A 131 12.19 2.17 -7.35
N ILE A 132 11.58 1.37 -6.47
CA ILE A 132 10.15 1.06 -6.59
C ILE A 132 9.36 1.75 -5.47
N ASN A 133 8.77 2.90 -5.78
CA ASN A 133 7.64 3.43 -5.03
C ASN A 133 6.48 3.65 -6.01
N LEU A 134 5.54 2.72 -6.01
CA LEU A 134 4.36 2.75 -6.88
C LEU A 134 3.14 3.04 -6.02
N ALA A 135 2.78 4.32 -5.95
CA ALA A 135 1.47 4.72 -5.49
C ALA A 135 0.60 4.99 -6.72
N PRO A 136 -0.36 4.10 -7.07
CA PRO A 136 -1.13 4.27 -8.29
C PRO A 136 -2.02 5.52 -8.27
N CYS A 137 -2.32 6.02 -7.08
CA CYS A 137 -2.80 7.38 -6.85
C CYS A 137 -2.08 7.93 -5.63
N TRP A 138 -1.43 9.07 -5.78
CA TRP A 138 -0.81 9.76 -4.66
C TRP A 138 -1.91 10.55 -3.95
N PHE A 139 -2.17 10.25 -2.68
CA PHE A 139 -2.82 11.22 -1.81
C PHE A 139 -1.86 12.40 -1.68
N LEU A 140 -2.33 13.62 -1.93
CA LEU A 140 -1.56 14.84 -1.66
C LEU A 140 -1.40 15.07 -0.14
N GLN A 141 -0.95 14.06 0.59
CA GLN A 141 -0.59 14.22 1.99
C GLN A 141 0.68 15.08 2.03
N GLY A 142 0.48 16.36 2.38
CA GLY A 142 1.50 17.40 2.37
C GLY A 142 1.16 18.65 1.54
N GLN A 143 0.11 18.63 0.70
CA GLN A 143 -0.46 19.86 0.17
C GLN A 143 -1.75 20.15 0.92
N GLU A 144 -1.65 20.82 2.07
CA GLU A 144 -2.83 21.53 2.57
C GLU A 144 -3.22 22.56 1.50
N PRO A 145 -4.51 22.65 1.13
CA PRO A 145 -4.94 23.76 0.30
C PRO A 145 -4.57 25.04 1.03
N HIS A 146 -3.72 25.89 0.44
CA HIS A 146 -3.42 27.23 0.95
C HIS A 146 -4.65 28.18 0.92
N SER A 147 -5.86 27.64 0.90
CA SER A 147 -7.10 28.36 0.66
C SER A 147 -8.16 27.81 1.62
N PHE A 148 -8.58 28.67 2.56
CA PHE A 148 -9.64 28.47 3.55
C PHE A 148 -11.05 28.33 2.93
N LEU A 149 -11.18 27.75 1.73
CA LEU A 149 -12.47 27.50 1.10
C LEU A 149 -12.88 26.03 1.33
N PRO A 150 -14.14 25.77 1.72
CA PRO A 150 -14.64 24.42 1.94
C PRO A 150 -14.96 23.78 0.59
N THR A 151 -13.94 23.38 -0.15
CA THR A 151 -14.09 22.64 -1.40
C THR A 151 -13.39 21.30 -1.29
N ASN A 152 -14.13 20.29 -0.80
CA ASN A 152 -14.01 18.85 -1.13
C ASN A 152 -12.58 18.32 -1.40
N GLY A 153 -11.62 18.73 -0.58
CA GLY A 153 -10.24 18.95 -1.01
C GLY A 153 -9.31 17.75 -0.90
N PHE A 154 -9.74 16.55 -1.31
CA PHE A 154 -8.82 15.42 -1.49
C PHE A 154 -9.25 14.60 -2.71
N THR A 155 -8.88 15.09 -3.89
CA THR A 155 -9.10 14.36 -5.14
C THR A 155 -7.84 13.54 -5.45
N PRO A 156 -7.86 12.20 -5.32
CA PRO A 156 -6.77 11.35 -5.79
C PRO A 156 -6.42 11.69 -7.24
N LYS A 157 -5.12 11.87 -7.49
CA LYS A 157 -4.57 12.10 -8.85
C LYS A 157 -3.64 10.95 -9.20
N VAL A 158 -3.66 10.57 -10.48
CA VAL A 158 -2.71 9.61 -11.05
C VAL A 158 -1.29 10.16 -10.92
N SER A 159 -0.36 9.33 -10.44
CA SER A 159 1.03 9.73 -10.22
C SER A 159 1.73 10.08 -11.54
N ALA A 160 2.70 11.00 -11.49
CA ALA A 160 3.45 11.42 -12.68
C ALA A 160 4.13 10.24 -13.38
N THR A 161 4.65 9.29 -12.60
CA THR A 161 5.29 8.06 -13.09
C THR A 161 4.33 7.21 -13.94
N LEU A 162 3.06 7.13 -13.56
CA LEU A 162 2.05 6.37 -14.30
C LEU A 162 1.45 7.12 -15.50
N LYS A 163 1.66 8.44 -15.59
CA LYS A 163 1.30 9.22 -16.79
C LYS A 163 2.32 9.08 -17.91
N GLY A 164 3.51 8.54 -17.62
CA GLY A 164 4.55 8.29 -18.62
C GLY A 164 4.20 7.17 -19.59
N LYS A 165 4.98 7.06 -20.68
CA LYS A 165 4.71 6.14 -21.82
C LYS A 165 4.56 4.65 -21.42
N GLY A 166 5.12 4.21 -20.30
CA GLY A 166 4.97 2.83 -19.82
C GLY A 166 3.96 2.64 -18.68
N GLY A 167 3.37 3.70 -18.15
CA GLY A 167 2.40 3.61 -17.05
C GLY A 167 1.15 2.78 -17.37
N PRO A 168 0.53 2.90 -18.56
CA PRO A 168 -0.59 2.04 -18.94
C PRO A 168 -0.27 0.54 -18.90
N LYS A 169 0.89 0.15 -19.45
CA LYS A 169 1.35 -1.25 -19.45
C LYS A 169 1.49 -1.77 -18.02
N VAL A 170 1.98 -0.95 -17.11
CA VAL A 170 2.15 -1.30 -15.69
C VAL A 170 0.81 -1.51 -15.00
N ILE A 171 -0.14 -0.60 -15.21
CA ILE A 171 -1.47 -0.71 -14.61
C ILE A 171 -2.12 -2.02 -15.04
N ILE A 172 -2.04 -2.36 -16.34
CA ILE A 172 -2.55 -3.62 -16.89
C ILE A 172 -1.83 -4.81 -16.26
N SER A 173 -0.50 -4.81 -16.26
CA SER A 173 0.29 -5.92 -15.71
C SER A 173 0.11 -6.13 -14.20
N MET A 174 -0.33 -5.11 -13.45
CA MET A 174 -0.57 -5.21 -12.01
C MET A 174 -2.04 -5.42 -11.63
N GLN A 175 -2.96 -5.57 -12.59
CA GLN A 175 -4.40 -5.69 -12.30
C GLN A 175 -4.74 -6.86 -11.38
N HIS A 176 -4.20 -8.05 -11.63
CA HIS A 176 -4.49 -9.22 -10.80
C HIS A 176 -4.09 -8.99 -9.34
N THR A 177 -2.92 -8.38 -9.13
CA THR A 177 -2.42 -8.02 -7.80
C THR A 177 -3.31 -6.98 -7.14
N ALA A 178 -3.71 -5.95 -7.88
CA ALA A 178 -4.60 -4.90 -7.39
C ALA A 178 -5.97 -5.47 -6.97
N LEU A 179 -6.52 -6.40 -7.74
CA LEU A 179 -7.79 -7.07 -7.42
C LEU A 179 -7.69 -7.93 -6.15
N LEU A 180 -6.59 -8.67 -5.98
CA LEU A 180 -6.36 -9.43 -4.73
C LEU A 180 -6.18 -8.52 -3.52
N ALA A 181 -5.45 -7.41 -3.67
CA ALA A 181 -5.30 -6.42 -2.61
C ALA A 181 -6.65 -5.80 -2.24
N LEU A 182 -7.51 -5.48 -3.22
CA LEU A 182 -8.88 -5.03 -2.96
C LEU A 182 -9.71 -6.08 -2.22
N ALA A 183 -9.66 -7.35 -2.66
CA ALA A 183 -10.38 -8.44 -2.00
C ALA A 183 -9.94 -8.60 -0.54
N ALA A 184 -8.63 -8.49 -0.27
CA ALA A 184 -8.09 -8.51 1.08
C ALA A 184 -8.59 -7.29 1.89
N LEU A 185 -8.52 -6.08 1.32
CA LEU A 185 -8.98 -4.85 1.96
C LEU A 185 -10.47 -4.87 2.30
N TRP A 186 -11.29 -5.51 1.46
CA TRP A 186 -12.71 -5.65 1.73
C TRP A 186 -12.98 -6.41 3.04
N VAL A 187 -12.16 -7.41 3.34
CA VAL A 187 -12.22 -8.17 4.60
C VAL A 187 -11.55 -7.41 5.75
N MET A 188 -10.33 -6.92 5.53
CA MET A 188 -9.49 -6.36 6.60
C MET A 188 -9.88 -4.95 7.02
N HIS A 189 -10.30 -4.11 6.06
CA HIS A 189 -10.55 -2.70 6.30
C HIS A 189 -11.55 -2.09 5.29
N PRO A 190 -12.87 -2.34 5.46
CA PRO A 190 -13.90 -1.95 4.49
C PRO A 190 -13.89 -0.48 4.08
N LYS A 191 -13.55 0.44 4.99
CA LYS A 191 -13.43 1.88 4.67
C LYS A 191 -12.32 2.16 3.65
N LEU A 192 -11.20 1.44 3.76
CA LEU A 192 -10.04 1.61 2.86
C LEU A 192 -10.29 0.92 1.53
N TYR A 193 -11.05 -0.17 1.53
CA TYR A 193 -11.59 -0.77 0.31
C TYR A 193 -12.40 0.25 -0.50
N TRP A 194 -13.38 0.93 0.11
CA TRP A 194 -14.19 1.94 -0.60
C TRP A 194 -13.37 3.12 -1.13
N ALA A 195 -12.37 3.56 -0.36
CA ALA A 195 -11.41 4.57 -0.83
C ALA A 195 -10.62 4.07 -2.06
N SER A 196 -10.23 2.80 -2.06
CA SER A 196 -9.50 2.17 -3.16
C SER A 196 -10.37 1.94 -4.40
N VAL A 197 -11.65 1.61 -4.23
CA VAL A 197 -12.62 1.54 -5.34
C VAL A 197 -12.79 2.92 -5.98
N THR A 198 -12.98 3.96 -5.18
CA THR A 198 -13.06 5.36 -5.65
C THR A 198 -11.84 5.74 -6.49
N MET A 199 -10.67 5.32 -6.04
CA MET A 199 -9.40 5.53 -6.72
C MET A 199 -9.34 4.80 -8.07
N GLN A 200 -9.74 3.53 -8.15
CA GLN A 200 -9.75 2.79 -9.41
C GLN A 200 -10.69 3.39 -10.44
N ILE A 201 -11.86 3.88 -10.02
CA ILE A 201 -12.79 4.60 -10.92
C ILE A 201 -12.11 5.83 -11.54
N LYS A 202 -11.40 6.63 -10.74
CA LYS A 202 -10.67 7.80 -11.25
C LYS A 202 -9.53 7.42 -12.19
N LEU A 203 -8.83 6.33 -11.91
CA LEU A 203 -7.79 5.80 -12.78
C LEU A 203 -8.36 5.33 -14.12
N ALA A 204 -9.53 4.68 -14.09
CA ALA A 204 -10.25 4.25 -15.29
C ALA A 204 -10.73 5.44 -16.13
N GLN A 205 -11.31 6.47 -15.50
CA GLN A 205 -11.70 7.72 -16.17
C GLN A 205 -10.51 8.38 -16.87
N TRP A 206 -9.38 8.52 -16.17
CA TRP A 206 -8.16 9.05 -16.76
C TRP A 206 -7.65 8.20 -17.94
N ALA A 207 -7.74 6.87 -17.84
CA ALA A 207 -7.31 5.99 -18.92
C ALA A 207 -8.16 6.19 -20.19
N VAL A 208 -9.47 6.38 -20.03
CA VAL A 208 -10.39 6.69 -21.13
C VAL A 208 -10.07 8.05 -21.75
N GLU A 209 -9.82 9.08 -20.94
CA GLU A 209 -9.38 10.40 -21.42
C GLU A 209 -8.09 10.32 -22.25
N CYS A 210 -7.23 9.33 -21.99
CA CYS A 210 -5.99 9.09 -22.72
C CYS A 210 -6.16 8.13 -23.91
N GLY A 211 -7.36 7.66 -24.22
CA GLY A 211 -7.64 6.74 -25.33
C GLY A 211 -7.12 5.31 -25.13
N LEU A 212 -7.06 4.83 -23.89
CA LEU A 212 -6.55 3.49 -23.52
C LEU A 212 -7.65 2.41 -23.44
N ASP A 213 -8.80 2.65 -24.08
CA ASP A 213 -10.11 1.99 -23.87
C ASP A 213 -10.10 0.46 -24.02
N ASN A 214 -9.15 -0.12 -24.77
CA ASN A 214 -9.16 -1.54 -25.10
C ASN A 214 -8.43 -2.45 -24.10
N ALA A 215 -7.78 -1.89 -23.06
CA ALA A 215 -6.83 -2.66 -22.28
C ALA A 215 -7.15 -2.81 -20.79
N LEU A 216 -8.07 -2.01 -20.23
CA LEU A 216 -8.17 -1.88 -18.77
C LEU A 216 -9.42 -2.47 -18.14
N PHE A 217 -10.55 -2.64 -18.83
CA PHE A 217 -11.73 -3.21 -18.18
C PHE A 217 -12.62 -3.91 -19.20
N THR A 218 -12.58 -5.25 -19.24
CA THR A 218 -13.71 -5.99 -19.82
C THR A 218 -14.94 -5.75 -18.96
N GLU A 219 -16.11 -5.53 -19.59
CA GLU A 219 -17.40 -5.22 -18.95
C GLU A 219 -17.77 -6.15 -17.78
N THR A 220 -17.16 -7.33 -17.72
CA THR A 220 -17.36 -8.35 -16.69
C THR A 220 -16.88 -7.95 -15.30
N GLN A 221 -16.01 -6.94 -15.15
CA GLN A 221 -15.49 -6.50 -13.84
C GLN A 221 -16.21 -5.28 -13.23
N VAL A 222 -17.03 -4.57 -14.01
CA VAL A 222 -17.80 -3.39 -13.54
C VAL A 222 -19.22 -3.77 -13.10
N LEU A 223 -19.73 -4.92 -13.56
CA LEU A 223 -21.09 -5.38 -13.26
C LEU A 223 -21.41 -5.59 -11.76
N PRO A 224 -20.51 -6.06 -10.88
CA PRO A 224 -20.87 -6.17 -9.46
C PRO A 224 -20.96 -4.80 -8.75
N LEU A 225 -20.46 -3.71 -9.35
CA LEU A 225 -20.53 -2.37 -8.76
C LEU A 225 -21.79 -1.58 -9.14
N LYS A 226 -22.46 -1.91 -10.25
CA LYS A 226 -23.73 -1.26 -10.64
C LYS A 226 -24.95 -1.82 -9.89
N GLY A 227 -24.92 -3.08 -9.45
CA GLY A 227 -26.02 -3.71 -8.72
C GLY A 227 -26.08 -3.46 -7.21
N LEU A 228 -25.10 -2.73 -6.65
CA LEU A 228 -24.98 -2.44 -5.22
C LEU A 228 -25.32 -0.97 -4.87
N ILE A 229 -25.73 -0.18 -5.87
CA ILE A 229 -26.19 1.21 -5.73
C ILE A 229 -27.63 1.35 -6.28
N SER A 230 -28.44 0.31 -6.15
CA SER A 230 -29.89 0.36 -6.36
C SER A 230 -30.61 -0.13 -5.13
#